data_AF-A0A344UBG6-F1
#
_entry.id   AF-A0A344UBG6-F1
#
_cell.length_a   1.000
_cell.length_b   1.000
_cell.length_c   1.000
_cell.angle_alpha   90.00
_cell.angle_beta   90.00
_cell.angle_gamma   90.00
#
_symmetry.space_group_name_H-M   'P 1'
#
loop_
_entity.id
_entity.type
_entity.pdbx_description
1 polymer ?
#
loop_
_entity_poly.entity_id
_entity_poly.type
_entity_poly.pdbx_seq_one_letter_code
_entity_poly.pdbx_strand_id
1 'polypeptide(L)'
;MESAMRKLTSLAAKGAATALLASTALAASGVAHAQAAPLGAKIATTAKGQIGAGPCGLNGKGSYWGRGTSQTGSCGPNGTEAHAWCADFVGWVWWKNGVGGNMKKLNNLASSFTKYGPMHSTPKVGDAILYNQHTPGVGDDHVAIVVAISGSKITVVGGNQGTPGSVSARTWKSYKVGTQVNSVQRISGYVTPVAR
;
A
#
# COMPACT_ATOMS: atom_id res chain seq x y z
N MET A 1 -72.18 18.89 -24.45
CA MET A 1 -71.46 19.11 -23.19
C MET A 1 -70.03 19.43 -23.54
N GLU A 2 -69.56 20.59 -23.06
CA GLU A 2 -68.18 21.07 -22.93
C GLU A 2 -67.23 20.95 -24.16
N SER A 3 -66.78 22.06 -24.77
CA SER A 3 -65.70 22.95 -24.30
C SER A 3 -64.39 22.14 -24.10
N ALA A 4 -63.23 22.42 -24.69
CA ALA A 4 -62.59 23.66 -25.09
C ALA A 4 -61.43 23.31 -26.07
N MET A 5 -61.12 24.08 -27.13
CA MET A 5 -60.23 25.25 -27.14
C MET A 5 -58.76 24.85 -26.82
N ARG A 6 -57.70 25.16 -27.59
CA ARG A 6 -57.40 26.35 -28.40
C ARG A 6 -56.14 26.10 -29.25
N LYS A 7 -56.09 26.75 -30.42
CA LYS A 7 -54.97 26.90 -31.38
C LYS A 7 -53.65 27.30 -30.71
N LEU A 8 -52.53 26.99 -31.37
CA LEU A 8 -51.39 27.91 -31.54
C LEU A 8 -50.59 27.57 -32.82
N THR A 9 -50.76 28.45 -33.81
CA THR A 9 -49.76 29.01 -34.73
C THR A 9 -48.67 28.13 -35.37
N SER A 10 -48.81 28.00 -36.69
CA SER A 10 -47.78 27.68 -37.67
C SER A 10 -46.65 28.73 -37.67
N LEU A 11 -45.41 28.26 -37.69
CA LEU A 11 -44.26 28.99 -38.24
C LEU A 11 -43.55 28.08 -39.24
N ALA A 12 -43.67 28.44 -40.52
CA ALA A 12 -42.87 27.89 -41.58
C ALA A 12 -41.50 28.58 -41.60
N ALA A 13 -40.42 27.79 -41.64
CA ALA A 13 -39.11 28.19 -42.15
C ALA A 13 -38.42 26.91 -42.63
N LYS A 14 -38.54 26.59 -43.92
CA LYS A 14 -37.53 26.80 -44.97
C LYS A 14 -36.20 26.10 -44.66
N GLY A 15 -35.88 25.15 -45.54
CA GLY A 15 -34.81 24.19 -45.39
C GLY A 15 -33.40 24.75 -45.34
N ALA A 16 -32.50 23.89 -44.89
CA ALA A 16 -31.24 23.60 -45.54
C ALA A 16 -30.88 22.16 -45.18
N ALA A 17 -30.72 21.31 -46.20
CA ALA A 17 -30.25 19.95 -46.04
C ALA A 17 -28.77 20.00 -45.68
N THR A 18 -28.42 19.67 -44.45
CA THR A 18 -27.04 19.40 -44.05
C THR A 18 -26.81 17.90 -44.14
N ALA A 19 -25.93 17.50 -45.04
CA ALA A 19 -25.55 16.11 -45.25
C ALA A 19 -25.14 15.45 -43.92
N LEU A 20 -25.90 14.43 -43.51
CA LEU A 20 -25.51 13.52 -42.44
C LEU A 20 -24.33 12.70 -42.97
N LEU A 21 -23.11 13.08 -42.60
CA LEU A 21 -22.00 12.14 -42.59
C LEU A 21 -22.37 11.02 -41.62
N ALA A 22 -22.74 9.87 -42.17
CA ALA A 22 -22.91 8.64 -41.43
C ALA A 22 -21.53 8.18 -40.94
N SER A 23 -21.07 8.75 -39.84
CA SER A 23 -19.97 8.19 -39.07
C SER A 23 -20.51 6.91 -38.42
N THR A 24 -20.22 5.76 -39.01
CA THR A 24 -20.34 4.48 -38.32
C THR A 24 -19.41 4.50 -37.11
N ALA A 25 -19.94 4.92 -35.97
CA ALA A 25 -19.33 4.64 -34.69
C ALA A 25 -19.41 3.13 -34.50
N LEU A 26 -18.32 2.42 -34.82
CA LEU A 26 -18.07 1.11 -34.22
C LEU A 26 -17.98 1.38 -32.72
N ALA A 27 -19.09 1.15 -32.01
CA ALA A 27 -19.08 0.99 -30.58
C ALA A 27 -18.25 -0.26 -30.28
N ALA A 28 -16.93 -0.08 -30.14
CA ALA A 28 -16.11 -1.03 -29.43
C ALA A 28 -16.62 -1.01 -27.99
N SER A 29 -17.48 -1.98 -27.66
CA SER A 29 -17.76 -2.41 -26.30
C SER A 29 -16.44 -2.90 -25.69
N GLY A 30 -15.59 -1.95 -25.32
CA GLY A 30 -14.44 -2.18 -24.49
C GLY A 30 -14.98 -2.62 -23.14
N VAL A 31 -15.12 -3.93 -22.97
CA VAL A 31 -15.15 -4.54 -21.64
C VAL A 31 -13.85 -4.10 -21.00
N ALA A 32 -13.90 -3.06 -20.18
CA ALA A 32 -12.79 -2.68 -19.32
C ALA A 32 -12.53 -3.89 -18.43
N HIS A 33 -11.64 -4.78 -18.86
CA HIS A 33 -11.09 -5.79 -17.99
C HIS A 33 -10.46 -5.01 -16.86
N ALA A 34 -11.09 -5.03 -15.69
CA ALA A 34 -10.51 -4.53 -14.47
C ALA A 34 -9.18 -5.27 -14.28
N GLN A 35 -8.08 -4.68 -14.76
CA GLN A 35 -6.76 -5.25 -14.60
C GLN A 35 -6.54 -5.36 -13.09
N ALA A 36 -6.36 -6.59 -12.60
CA ALA A 36 -6.08 -6.80 -11.19
C ALA A 36 -4.89 -5.92 -10.81
N ALA A 37 -5.08 -5.02 -9.83
CA ALA A 37 -4.02 -4.12 -9.42
C ALA A 37 -2.74 -4.94 -9.12
N PRO A 38 -1.56 -4.49 -9.60
CA PRO A 38 -0.31 -5.17 -9.30
C PRO A 38 -0.17 -5.40 -7.78
N LEU A 39 0.39 -6.54 -7.38
CA LEU A 39 0.50 -6.94 -5.96
C LEU A 39 1.03 -5.79 -5.07
N GLY A 40 2.08 -5.10 -5.53
CA GLY A 40 2.65 -3.97 -4.81
C GLY A 40 1.68 -2.83 -4.53
N ALA A 41 0.78 -2.52 -5.47
CA ALA A 41 -0.25 -1.49 -5.28
C ALA A 41 -1.28 -1.92 -4.21
N LYS A 42 -1.67 -3.20 -4.18
CA LYS A 42 -2.59 -3.73 -3.15
C LYS A 42 -1.96 -3.68 -1.75
N ILE A 43 -0.68 -4.07 -1.65
CA ILE A 43 0.14 -3.96 -0.44
C ILE A 43 0.21 -2.51 0.04
N ALA A 44 0.52 -1.57 -0.86
CA ALA A 44 0.61 -0.16 -0.52
C ALA A 44 -0.74 0.41 -0.04
N THR A 45 -1.84 0.09 -0.71
CA THR A 45 -3.19 0.49 -0.29
C THR A 45 -3.54 -0.05 1.10
N THR A 46 -3.23 -1.32 1.36
CA THR A 46 -3.46 -1.96 2.66
C THR A 46 -2.67 -1.26 3.78
N ALA A 47 -1.38 -0.99 3.54
CA ALA A 47 -0.54 -0.29 4.50
C ALA A 47 -1.06 1.13 4.80
N LYS A 48 -1.39 1.91 3.77
CA LYS A 48 -1.95 3.26 3.92
C LYS A 48 -3.26 3.27 4.71
N GLY A 49 -4.13 2.26 4.52
CA GLY A 49 -5.39 2.16 5.25
C GLY A 49 -5.25 2.02 6.77
N GLN A 50 -4.07 1.59 7.25
CA GLN A 50 -3.76 1.43 8.67
C GLN A 50 -3.14 2.67 9.32
N ILE A 51 -2.87 3.75 8.58
CA ILE A 51 -2.30 4.97 9.17
C ILE A 51 -3.15 5.46 10.35
N GLY A 52 -2.48 5.77 11.46
CA GLY A 52 -3.07 6.17 12.74
C GLY A 52 -3.44 5.02 13.67
N ALA A 53 -3.36 3.76 13.21
CA ALA A 53 -3.68 2.61 14.04
C ALA A 53 -2.53 2.23 14.98
N GLY A 54 -2.91 1.83 16.20
CA GLY A 54 -2.01 1.28 17.20
C GLY A 54 -1.85 -0.24 17.08
N PRO A 55 -1.06 -0.85 17.98
CA PRO A 55 -0.75 -2.28 17.96
C PRO A 55 -1.92 -3.19 18.30
N CYS A 56 -2.92 -2.71 19.05
CA CYS A 56 -3.91 -3.57 19.73
C CYS A 56 -5.36 -3.45 19.28
N GLY A 57 -5.62 -3.03 18.03
CA GLY A 57 -6.94 -3.30 17.46
C GLY A 57 -8.07 -2.50 18.13
N LEU A 58 -8.17 -1.18 17.91
CA LEU A 58 -9.38 -0.43 18.25
C LEU A 58 -10.13 -0.09 16.95
N ASN A 59 -11.46 -0.31 16.93
CA ASN A 59 -12.33 0.02 15.79
C ASN A 59 -11.94 -0.66 14.46
N GLY A 60 -11.48 -1.92 14.51
CA GLY A 60 -11.18 -2.72 13.30
C GLY A 60 -9.83 -2.45 12.63
N LYS A 61 -8.92 -1.69 13.27
CA LYS A 61 -7.53 -1.47 12.81
C LYS A 61 -6.53 -1.80 13.91
N GLY A 62 -5.41 -2.46 13.56
CA GLY A 62 -4.41 -2.96 14.52
C GLY A 62 -4.37 -4.49 14.62
N SER A 63 -3.71 -5.01 15.66
CA SER A 63 -3.56 -6.46 15.93
C SER A 63 -2.97 -7.21 14.72
N TYR A 64 -1.80 -6.77 14.29
CA TYR A 64 -1.12 -7.23 13.10
C TYR A 64 -0.51 -8.60 13.34
N TRP A 65 -1.01 -9.61 12.63
CA TRP A 65 -0.44 -10.95 12.62
C TRP A 65 -0.72 -11.67 11.29
N GLY A 66 0.33 -12.21 10.65
CA GLY A 66 0.20 -12.96 9.40
C GLY A 66 0.15 -14.47 9.65
N ARG A 67 -0.87 -15.16 9.11
CA ARG A 67 -0.91 -16.64 9.22
C ARG A 67 0.25 -17.28 8.46
N GLY A 68 0.92 -18.23 9.13
CA GLY A 68 2.03 -18.98 8.56
C GLY A 68 3.37 -18.26 8.65
N THR A 69 3.46 -17.16 9.40
CA THR A 69 4.72 -16.59 9.88
C THR A 69 5.04 -17.11 11.28
N SER A 70 6.26 -16.88 11.76
CA SER A 70 6.66 -17.09 13.16
C SER A 70 6.51 -15.80 13.98
N GLN A 71 5.67 -14.87 13.53
CA GLN A 71 5.39 -13.63 14.26
C GLN A 71 4.35 -13.89 15.35
N THR A 72 4.54 -13.26 16.51
CA THR A 72 3.60 -13.37 17.63
C THR A 72 2.48 -12.35 17.55
N GLY A 73 2.64 -11.34 16.69
CA GLY A 73 1.66 -10.30 16.42
C GLY A 73 1.83 -9.07 17.31
N SER A 74 1.33 -7.94 16.82
CA SER A 74 1.62 -6.63 17.44
C SER A 74 0.94 -6.40 18.77
N CYS A 75 -0.16 -7.12 19.04
CA CYS A 75 -0.88 -7.02 20.31
C CYS A 75 -0.51 -8.16 21.25
N GLY A 76 -0.12 -7.80 22.46
CA GLY A 76 0.20 -8.73 23.53
C GLY A 76 -1.03 -9.38 24.16
N PRO A 77 -0.83 -10.42 25.01
CA PRO A 77 -1.90 -11.21 25.61
C PRO A 77 -2.94 -10.41 26.41
N ASN A 78 -2.55 -9.26 26.98
CA ASN A 78 -3.40 -8.43 27.83
C ASN A 78 -4.04 -7.24 27.09
N GLY A 79 -4.02 -7.23 25.75
CA GLY A 79 -4.55 -6.11 24.97
C GLY A 79 -3.64 -4.89 24.94
N THR A 80 -2.37 -5.03 25.35
CA THR A 80 -1.33 -4.00 25.32
C THR A 80 -0.22 -4.36 24.34
N GLU A 81 0.54 -3.37 23.86
CA GLU A 81 1.77 -3.66 23.11
C GLU A 81 2.73 -4.50 23.98
N ALA A 82 3.14 -5.67 23.48
CA ALA A 82 4.08 -6.53 24.20
C ALA A 82 5.55 -6.32 23.78
N HIS A 83 5.79 -5.83 22.55
CA HIS A 83 7.13 -5.68 21.99
C HIS A 83 7.12 -4.73 20.78
N ALA A 84 8.30 -4.33 20.30
CA ALA A 84 8.44 -3.56 19.07
C ALA A 84 7.88 -4.33 17.86
N TRP A 85 6.84 -3.79 17.22
CA TRP A 85 5.97 -4.54 16.31
C TRP A 85 6.05 -4.10 14.83
N CYS A 86 7.13 -3.40 14.43
CA CYS A 86 7.30 -2.96 13.05
C CYS A 86 7.27 -4.14 12.05
N ALA A 87 7.91 -5.26 12.40
CA ALA A 87 7.94 -6.47 11.59
C ALA A 87 6.56 -7.12 11.47
N ASP A 88 5.80 -7.19 12.57
CA ASP A 88 4.45 -7.76 12.59
C ASP A 88 3.51 -7.02 11.63
N PHE A 89 3.57 -5.69 11.63
CA PHE A 89 2.82 -4.87 10.70
C PHE A 89 3.14 -5.21 9.24
N VAL A 90 4.43 -5.20 8.87
CA VAL A 90 4.86 -5.48 7.48
C VAL A 90 4.49 -6.90 7.07
N GLY A 91 4.71 -7.89 7.94
CA GLY A 91 4.35 -9.29 7.70
C GLY A 91 2.84 -9.49 7.55
N TRP A 92 2.03 -8.82 8.37
CA TRP A 92 0.58 -8.81 8.23
C TRP A 92 0.12 -8.16 6.92
N VAL A 93 0.69 -7.02 6.52
CA VAL A 93 0.32 -6.36 5.25
C VAL A 93 0.59 -7.32 4.09
N TRP A 94 1.76 -7.95 4.06
CA TRP A 94 2.10 -8.94 3.03
C TRP A 94 1.12 -10.13 3.06
N TRP A 95 0.91 -10.75 4.21
CA TRP A 95 -0.03 -11.85 4.36
C TRP A 95 -1.45 -11.49 3.89
N LYS A 96 -1.96 -10.33 4.28
CA LYS A 96 -3.31 -9.84 3.94
C LYS A 96 -3.52 -9.69 2.44
N ASN A 97 -2.44 -9.48 1.69
CA ASN A 97 -2.44 -9.31 0.24
C ASN A 97 -2.07 -10.59 -0.52
N GLY A 98 -2.05 -11.74 0.15
CA GLY A 98 -1.78 -13.02 -0.50
C GLY A 98 -0.31 -13.22 -0.87
N VAL A 99 0.62 -12.55 -0.17
CA VAL A 99 2.05 -12.83 -0.33
C VAL A 99 2.36 -14.27 0.11
N GLY A 100 3.15 -14.94 -0.74
CA GLY A 100 3.54 -16.33 -0.62
C GLY A 100 5.03 -16.49 -0.35
N GLY A 101 5.58 -17.63 -0.78
CA GLY A 101 6.98 -17.96 -0.61
C GLY A 101 7.36 -18.23 0.84
N ASN A 102 8.41 -17.57 1.33
CA ASN A 102 9.06 -17.87 2.60
C ASN A 102 8.45 -17.14 3.81
N MET A 103 7.13 -16.90 3.83
CA MET A 103 6.46 -16.20 4.95
C MET A 103 6.78 -16.82 6.32
N LYS A 104 7.00 -18.13 6.39
CA LYS A 104 7.43 -18.87 7.60
C LYS A 104 8.80 -18.45 8.17
N LYS A 105 9.60 -17.71 7.40
CA LYS A 105 10.89 -17.18 7.84
C LYS A 105 10.75 -15.85 8.58
N LEU A 106 9.61 -15.16 8.42
CA LEU A 106 9.33 -13.92 9.11
C LEU A 106 9.06 -14.18 10.59
N ASN A 107 9.70 -13.40 11.44
CA ASN A 107 9.47 -13.36 12.89
C ASN A 107 9.39 -11.90 13.35
N ASN A 108 9.40 -11.65 14.65
CA ASN A 108 9.23 -10.31 15.23
C ASN A 108 10.41 -9.35 14.92
N LEU A 109 11.52 -9.84 14.35
CA LEU A 109 12.68 -9.04 14.01
C LEU A 109 12.59 -8.50 12.58
N ALA A 110 12.95 -7.22 12.39
CA ALA A 110 13.10 -6.62 11.06
C ALA A 110 14.08 -7.41 10.17
N SER A 111 15.13 -7.99 10.75
CA SER A 111 16.11 -8.80 10.03
C SER A 111 15.57 -10.12 9.49
N SER A 112 14.41 -10.59 9.93
CA SER A 112 13.80 -11.79 9.35
C SER A 112 13.41 -11.63 7.88
N PHE A 113 13.21 -10.40 7.41
CA PHE A 113 12.92 -10.11 6.01
C PHE A 113 14.10 -10.42 5.09
N THR A 114 15.35 -10.38 5.57
CA THR A 114 16.52 -10.82 4.78
C THR A 114 16.55 -12.34 4.57
N LYS A 115 15.85 -13.09 5.43
CA LYS A 115 15.67 -14.55 5.31
C LYS A 115 14.48 -14.92 4.43
N TYR A 116 13.57 -13.98 4.17
CA TYR A 116 12.45 -14.19 3.25
C TYR A 116 12.94 -14.22 1.79
N GLY A 117 13.77 -13.24 1.42
CA GLY A 117 14.31 -13.09 0.08
C GLY A 117 15.55 -12.19 0.05
N PRO A 118 16.30 -12.17 -1.07
CA PRO A 118 17.52 -11.39 -1.18
C PRO A 118 17.24 -9.89 -1.12
N MET A 119 18.11 -9.15 -0.44
CA MET A 119 18.05 -7.69 -0.47
C MET A 119 18.53 -7.15 -1.82
N HIS A 120 17.93 -6.05 -2.26
CA HIS A 120 18.33 -5.29 -3.44
C HIS A 120 18.33 -3.79 -3.18
N SER A 121 18.84 -3.00 -4.13
CA SER A 121 19.04 -1.55 -3.99
C SER A 121 18.02 -0.68 -4.73
N THR A 122 17.28 -1.26 -5.68
CA THR A 122 16.25 -0.55 -6.46
C THR A 122 14.86 -0.77 -5.86
N PRO A 123 14.24 0.22 -5.22
CA PRO A 123 12.95 0.04 -4.57
C PRO A 123 11.80 -0.07 -5.56
N LYS A 124 10.76 -0.79 -5.17
CA LYS A 124 9.46 -0.88 -5.82
C LYS A 124 8.36 -0.67 -4.78
N VAL A 125 7.22 -0.16 -5.24
CA VAL A 125 6.02 -0.10 -4.40
C VAL A 125 5.63 -1.51 -3.98
N GLY A 126 5.42 -1.71 -2.68
CA GLY A 126 5.13 -3.01 -2.06
C GLY A 126 6.32 -3.69 -1.39
N ASP A 127 7.55 -3.27 -1.70
CA ASP A 127 8.74 -3.81 -1.05
C ASP A 127 8.74 -3.50 0.45
N ALA A 128 9.40 -4.36 1.21
CA ALA A 128 9.85 -4.02 2.55
C ALA A 128 11.14 -3.21 2.42
N ILE A 129 11.20 -2.03 3.02
CA ILE A 129 12.45 -1.29 3.24
C ILE A 129 13.01 -1.67 4.61
N LEU A 130 14.29 -2.01 4.67
CA LEU A 130 14.96 -2.37 5.92
C LEU A 130 15.99 -1.32 6.30
N TYR A 131 16.05 -1.00 7.59
CA TYR A 131 16.98 -0.01 8.15
C TYR A 131 17.97 -0.68 9.11
N ASN A 132 19.20 -0.16 9.13
CA ASN A 132 20.27 -0.53 10.07
C ASN A 132 20.65 -2.02 10.10
N GLN A 133 20.23 -2.81 9.13
CA GLN A 133 20.59 -4.23 9.03
C GLN A 133 22.11 -4.37 9.00
N HIS A 134 22.64 -5.20 9.90
CA HIS A 134 24.07 -5.49 10.06
C HIS A 134 24.93 -4.23 10.28
N THR A 135 24.36 -3.20 10.90
CA THR A 135 25.10 -1.99 11.27
C THR A 135 25.80 -2.20 12.62
N PRO A 136 27.15 -2.13 12.69
CA PRO A 136 27.85 -2.29 13.97
C PRO A 136 27.35 -1.27 15.01
N GLY A 137 27.06 -1.76 16.22
CA GLY A 137 26.63 -0.92 17.35
C GLY A 137 25.18 -0.44 17.30
N VAL A 138 24.40 -0.82 16.28
CA VAL A 138 22.96 -0.51 16.18
C VAL A 138 22.20 -1.82 16.01
N GLY A 139 21.10 -2.02 16.74
CA GLY A 139 20.24 -3.18 16.53
C GLY A 139 19.69 -3.19 15.10
N ASP A 140 19.35 -4.37 14.56
CA ASP A 140 18.62 -4.49 13.30
C ASP A 140 17.20 -3.91 13.48
N ASP A 141 17.08 -2.61 13.21
CA ASP A 141 16.19 -1.74 13.98
C ASP A 141 14.75 -1.67 13.45
N HIS A 142 14.58 -1.60 12.13
CA HIS A 142 13.28 -1.22 11.59
C HIS A 142 13.00 -1.75 10.19
N VAL A 143 11.71 -1.98 9.91
CA VAL A 143 11.17 -2.36 8.61
C VAL A 143 9.85 -1.63 8.35
N ALA A 144 9.63 -1.21 7.11
CA ALA A 144 8.39 -0.55 6.67
C ALA A 144 8.02 -0.98 5.24
N ILE A 145 6.80 -0.66 4.78
CA ILE A 145 6.34 -0.91 3.41
C ILE A 145 6.63 0.33 2.55
N VAL A 146 7.21 0.15 1.37
CA VAL A 146 7.30 1.19 0.34
C VAL A 146 5.92 1.40 -0.29
N VAL A 147 5.35 2.60 -0.15
CA VAL A 147 3.98 2.88 -0.61
C VAL A 147 3.88 3.88 -1.75
N ALA A 148 4.96 4.62 -2.03
CA ALA A 148 5.10 5.48 -3.20
C ALA A 148 6.58 5.80 -3.46
N ILE A 149 6.93 6.01 -4.73
CA ILE A 149 8.23 6.52 -5.18
C ILE A 149 7.94 7.65 -6.17
N SER A 150 8.58 8.80 -6.00
CA SER A 150 8.39 9.95 -6.90
C SER A 150 9.68 10.74 -7.01
N GLY A 151 10.30 10.73 -8.20
CA GLY A 151 11.62 11.32 -8.41
C GLY A 151 12.66 10.66 -7.51
N SER A 152 13.31 11.46 -6.65
CA SER A 152 14.26 10.96 -5.64
C SER A 152 13.60 10.60 -4.31
N LYS A 153 12.31 10.87 -4.14
CA LYS A 153 11.61 10.68 -2.88
C LYS A 153 10.99 9.29 -2.79
N ILE A 154 10.96 8.76 -1.57
CA ILE A 154 10.25 7.52 -1.24
C ILE A 154 9.33 7.78 -0.06
N THR A 155 8.09 7.30 -0.15
CA THR A 155 7.15 7.30 0.96
C THR A 155 6.97 5.88 1.44
N VAL A 156 7.08 5.71 2.75
CA VAL A 156 6.98 4.43 3.44
C VAL A 156 5.88 4.49 4.49
N VAL A 157 5.25 3.37 4.78
CA VAL A 157 4.33 3.21 5.90
C VAL A 157 4.83 2.05 6.75
N GLY A 158 5.07 2.31 8.03
CA GLY A 158 5.58 1.31 8.97
C GLY A 158 4.81 1.36 10.28
N GLY A 159 4.83 0.23 10.98
CA GLY A 159 4.31 0.10 12.33
C GLY A 159 5.35 0.51 13.38
N ASN A 160 4.90 0.71 14.62
CA ASN A 160 5.73 1.13 15.74
C ASN A 160 6.58 2.37 15.46
N GLN A 161 6.02 3.35 14.76
CA GLN A 161 6.72 4.59 14.41
C GLN A 161 6.26 5.73 15.32
N GLY A 162 7.21 6.43 15.94
CA GLY A 162 6.94 7.58 16.82
C GLY A 162 6.73 7.20 18.30
N THR A 163 6.33 8.17 19.12
CA THR A 163 6.06 8.00 20.55
C THR A 163 4.73 8.69 20.92
N PRO A 164 3.68 7.96 21.33
CA PRO A 164 3.59 6.50 21.35
C PRO A 164 3.66 5.89 19.93
N GLY A 165 4.09 4.62 19.83
CA GLY A 165 4.23 3.92 18.56
C GLY A 165 2.89 3.77 17.83
N SER A 166 2.87 4.12 16.54
CA SER A 166 1.68 3.95 15.69
C SER A 166 2.08 3.61 14.25
N VAL A 167 1.10 3.20 13.44
CA VAL A 167 1.30 3.15 11.99
C VAL A 167 1.31 4.57 11.44
N SER A 168 2.41 4.97 10.81
CA SER A 168 2.52 6.30 10.21
C SER A 168 3.23 6.29 8.86
N ALA A 169 3.00 7.34 8.07
CA ALA A 169 3.71 7.56 6.82
C ALA A 169 4.94 8.43 7.05
N ARG A 170 6.05 8.11 6.38
CA ARG A 170 7.26 8.94 6.34
C ARG A 170 7.71 9.10 4.90
N THR A 171 8.19 10.28 4.54
CA THR A 171 8.75 10.53 3.21
C THR A 171 10.21 10.95 3.34
N TRP A 172 11.10 10.22 2.68
CA TRP A 172 12.52 10.51 2.64
C TRP A 172 12.90 11.16 1.31
N LYS A 173 13.89 12.06 1.34
CA LYS A 173 14.37 12.79 0.16
C LYS A 173 15.22 11.94 -0.79
N SER A 174 15.71 10.79 -0.30
CA SER A 174 16.52 9.81 -1.02
C SER A 174 16.13 8.40 -0.57
N TYR A 175 16.19 7.46 -1.51
CA TYR A 175 16.01 6.02 -1.27
C TYR A 175 17.26 5.19 -1.60
N LYS A 176 18.40 5.85 -1.81
CA LYS A 176 19.67 5.13 -2.06
C LYS A 176 20.06 4.33 -0.82
N VAL A 177 20.45 3.08 -1.01
CA VAL A 177 21.06 2.26 0.05
C VAL A 177 22.28 2.98 0.63
N GLY A 178 22.44 2.92 1.94
CA GLY A 178 23.44 3.68 2.69
C GLY A 178 23.02 5.10 3.10
N THR A 179 21.90 5.62 2.57
CA THR A 179 21.38 6.93 2.99
C THR A 179 20.94 6.90 4.45
N GLN A 180 21.46 7.83 5.25
CA GLN A 180 20.92 8.14 6.57
C GLN A 180 19.67 9.02 6.43
N VAL A 181 18.50 8.51 6.81
CA VAL A 181 17.21 9.17 6.57
C VAL A 181 16.73 9.99 7.78
N ASN A 182 17.29 9.73 8.96
CA ASN A 182 17.13 10.53 10.17
C ASN A 182 18.33 10.28 11.11
N SER A 183 18.27 10.78 12.36
CA SER A 183 19.38 10.65 13.32
C SER A 183 19.73 9.20 13.70
N VAL A 184 18.83 8.23 13.45
CA VAL A 184 18.98 6.85 13.92
C VAL A 184 18.90 5.80 12.82
N GLN A 185 18.32 6.10 11.65
CA GLN A 185 18.05 5.11 10.60
C GLN A 185 18.87 5.36 9.33
N ARG A 186 19.55 4.30 8.88
CA ARG A 186 20.21 4.19 7.59
C ARG A 186 19.57 3.08 6.75
N ILE A 187 19.29 3.36 5.47
CA ILE A 187 18.70 2.38 4.55
C ILE A 187 19.71 1.26 4.28
N SER A 188 19.36 0.03 4.60
CA SER A 188 20.18 -1.15 4.30
C SER A 188 19.80 -1.81 2.97
N GLY A 189 18.52 -1.74 2.58
CA GLY A 189 18.06 -2.34 1.35
C GLY A 189 16.55 -2.56 1.31
N TYR A 190 16.13 -3.27 0.27
CA TYR A 190 14.75 -3.58 -0.03
C TYR A 190 14.59 -5.09 -0.24
N VAL A 191 13.42 -5.62 0.11
CA VAL A 191 13.04 -7.02 -0.19
C VAL A 191 11.67 -7.01 -0.87
N THR A 192 11.61 -7.57 -2.09
CA THR A 192 10.37 -7.70 -2.85
C THR A 192 9.55 -8.92 -2.38
N PRO A 193 8.26 -8.74 -2.04
CA PRO A 193 7.36 -9.86 -1.80
C PRO A 193 6.98 -10.56 -3.10
N VAL A 194 6.76 -11.88 -3.03
CA VAL A 194 6.24 -12.67 -4.15
C VAL A 194 4.80 -13.10 -3.89
N ALA A 195 3.98 -13.13 -4.93
CA ALA A 195 2.62 -13.67 -4.85
C ALA A 195 2.64 -15.18 -4.49
N ARG A 196 1.54 -15.67 -3.92
CA ARG A 196 1.27 -17.11 -3.79
C ARG A 196 0.95 -17.75 -5.13
#